data_AF-A0A7X0QYI9-F1
#
_entry.id   AF-A0A7X0QYI9-F1
#
_cell.length_a   1.000
_cell.length_b   1.000
_cell.length_c   1.000
_cell.angle_alpha   90.00
_cell.angle_beta   90.00
_cell.angle_gamma   90.00
#
_symmetry.space_group_name_H-M   'P 1'
#
loop_
_entity.id
_entity.type
_entity.pdbx_description
1 polymer ?
#
loop_
_entity_poly.entity_id
_entity_poly.type
_entity_poly.pdbx_seq_one_letter_code
_entity_poly.pdbx_strand_id
1 'polypeptide(L)'
;MLGIATLYLLSFAPALAHGGEKHEKKKTEATAVKKEAADTATSQQTAPDTAAALTPAPTVHIEAHEQTPSKVHASLSDFPNTHPLIVHFPIMLLMVAAAVLLANIVFLRNELDWVATIAALIGFITAYLAANYNHPHTDGLTAHAQLVLDQHDLYAEWTVYLGGIGLVAQLLSQFLFKGKRWSVAVAALILTGSAYAVSMAGHYGAQLVHIEGVGPQGKFLEEHHH
;
A
#
# COMPACT_ATOMS: atom_id res chain seq x y z
N MET A 1 42.76 14.97 32.84
CA MET A 1 41.69 15.97 32.69
C MET A 1 40.35 15.25 32.72
N LEU A 2 39.44 15.68 33.58
CA LEU A 2 38.13 15.04 33.80
C LEU A 2 37.21 15.22 32.58
N GLY A 3 36.37 14.22 32.30
CA GLY A 3 35.34 14.26 31.27
C GLY A 3 34.27 13.21 31.58
N ILE A 4 33.37 13.53 32.50
CA ILE A 4 32.30 12.64 32.95
C ILE A 4 31.21 12.59 31.87
N ALA A 5 31.04 11.44 31.23
CA ALA A 5 29.95 11.20 30.30
C ALA A 5 28.74 10.61 31.05
N THR A 6 27.80 11.47 31.43
CA THR A 6 26.56 11.06 32.11
C THR A 6 25.62 10.38 31.12
N LEU A 7 25.56 9.05 31.16
CA LEU A 7 24.68 8.23 30.33
C LEU A 7 23.28 8.16 30.97
N TYR A 8 22.31 8.88 30.43
CA TYR A 8 20.89 8.70 30.81
C TYR A 8 20.35 7.41 30.20
N LEU A 9 20.29 6.36 31.00
CA LEU A 9 19.57 5.13 30.67
C LEU A 9 18.08 5.33 30.95
N LEU A 10 17.25 5.29 29.89
CA LEU A 10 15.81 5.33 30.01
C LEU A 10 15.27 3.93 30.31
N SER A 11 15.11 3.61 31.60
CA SER A 11 14.60 2.31 32.05
C SER A 11 13.10 2.17 31.78
N PHE A 12 12.72 1.38 30.77
CA PHE A 12 11.34 0.91 30.61
C PHE A 12 11.06 -0.25 31.59
N ALA A 13 10.13 -0.05 32.52
CA ALA A 13 9.60 -1.10 33.37
C ALA A 13 8.24 -1.59 32.82
N PRO A 14 8.03 -2.89 32.60
CA PRO A 14 6.71 -3.41 32.23
C PRO A 14 5.80 -3.48 33.46
N ALA A 15 4.67 -2.77 33.42
CA ALA A 15 3.63 -2.87 34.44
C ALA A 15 2.84 -4.18 34.27
N LEU A 16 3.23 -5.20 35.03
CA LEU A 16 2.40 -6.40 35.24
C LEU A 16 1.28 -6.06 36.23
N ALA A 17 0.04 -5.94 35.74
CA ALA A 17 -1.16 -5.85 36.55
C ALA A 17 -2.05 -7.07 36.32
N HIS A 18 -2.34 -7.80 37.38
CA HIS A 18 -3.17 -9.00 37.41
C HIS A 18 -4.64 -8.61 37.68
N GLY A 19 -5.61 -9.29 37.06
CA GLY A 19 -7.02 -8.91 37.22
C GLY A 19 -7.98 -9.87 36.54
N GLY A 20 -7.96 -11.14 36.93
CA GLY A 20 -8.94 -12.12 36.46
C GLY A 20 -10.14 -12.20 37.39
N GLU A 21 -11.35 -11.99 36.86
CA GLU A 21 -12.57 -12.52 37.44
C GLU A 21 -13.41 -13.24 36.37
N LYS A 22 -13.88 -14.43 36.72
CA LYS A 22 -14.85 -15.22 35.95
C LYS A 22 -16.16 -15.16 36.70
N HIS A 23 -17.27 -14.92 36.01
CA HIS A 23 -18.58 -15.32 36.54
C HIS A 23 -19.41 -16.08 35.50
N GLU A 24 -20.21 -17.01 36.02
CA GLU A 24 -20.78 -18.13 35.27
C GLU A 24 -22.11 -17.82 34.55
N LYS A 25 -22.27 -18.55 33.45
CA LYS A 25 -23.49 -19.23 32.98
C LYS A 25 -24.82 -18.84 33.62
N LYS A 26 -25.80 -18.61 32.75
CA LYS A 26 -27.14 -19.19 32.93
C LYS A 26 -27.45 -20.16 31.78
N LYS A 27 -27.60 -21.44 32.13
CA LYS A 27 -28.34 -22.49 31.38
C LYS A 27 -29.80 -21.99 31.21
N THR A 28 -30.68 -22.41 30.31
CA THR A 28 -31.00 -23.71 29.68
C THR A 28 -31.97 -23.33 28.51
N GLU A 29 -32.39 -24.13 27.53
CA GLU A 29 -32.40 -25.59 27.32
C GLU A 29 -31.83 -25.96 25.93
N ALA A 30 -32.10 -27.18 25.48
CA ALA A 30 -31.85 -27.66 24.12
C ALA A 30 -32.92 -28.68 23.72
N THR A 31 -33.38 -28.60 22.47
CA THR A 31 -34.07 -29.70 21.75
C THR A 31 -33.71 -29.48 20.27
N ALA A 32 -32.88 -30.28 19.60
CA ALA A 32 -33.06 -31.69 19.21
C ALA A 32 -34.38 -31.92 18.44
N VAL A 33 -34.46 -32.56 17.28
CA VAL A 33 -33.47 -33.14 16.32
C VAL A 33 -34.24 -33.29 14.98
N LYS A 34 -33.62 -33.02 13.83
CA LYS A 34 -33.69 -33.96 12.68
C LYS A 34 -32.64 -33.66 11.60
N LYS A 35 -32.13 -34.73 10.99
CA LYS A 35 -31.18 -34.75 9.88
C LYS A 35 -31.69 -35.77 8.87
N GLU A 36 -31.97 -35.32 7.66
CA GLU A 36 -32.30 -36.04 6.42
C GLU A 36 -32.53 -34.94 5.39
N ALA A 37 -32.24 -35.05 4.10
CA ALA A 37 -31.46 -35.91 3.23
C ALA A 37 -31.68 -35.27 1.84
N ALA A 38 -30.84 -35.56 0.85
CA ALA A 38 -30.95 -34.89 -0.46
C ALA A 38 -32.22 -35.32 -1.22
N ASP A 39 -32.73 -34.45 -2.08
CA ASP A 39 -33.31 -34.90 -3.35
C ASP A 39 -33.08 -33.90 -4.49
N THR A 40 -33.06 -34.41 -5.72
CA THR A 40 -32.75 -33.68 -6.96
C THR A 40 -33.98 -33.63 -7.86
N ALA A 41 -34.47 -32.44 -8.20
CA ALA A 41 -35.50 -32.28 -9.22
C ALA A 41 -35.39 -30.96 -10.00
N THR A 42 -35.04 -31.10 -11.27
CA THR A 42 -35.16 -30.11 -12.35
C THR A 42 -36.60 -29.63 -12.53
N SER A 43 -36.85 -28.31 -12.73
CA SER A 43 -37.80 -27.86 -13.76
C SER A 43 -37.75 -26.36 -14.13
N GLN A 44 -37.76 -26.12 -15.45
CA GLN A 44 -38.51 -25.07 -16.16
C GLN A 44 -38.38 -23.58 -15.80
N GLN A 45 -37.43 -22.94 -16.47
CA GLN A 45 -37.70 -21.94 -17.52
C GLN A 45 -39.18 -21.63 -17.80
N THR A 46 -39.63 -20.41 -17.51
CA THR A 46 -40.81 -19.78 -18.13
C THR A 46 -40.55 -18.28 -18.29
N ALA A 47 -40.60 -17.75 -19.51
CA ALA A 47 -40.65 -16.31 -19.78
C ALA A 47 -42.11 -15.84 -19.83
N PRO A 48 -42.34 -14.55 -19.57
CA PRO A 48 -43.24 -13.83 -20.49
C PRO A 48 -42.67 -12.47 -20.92
N ASP A 49 -42.76 -12.20 -22.23
CA ASP A 49 -42.52 -10.88 -22.78
C ASP A 49 -43.64 -9.90 -22.38
N THR A 50 -43.28 -8.70 -21.92
CA THR A 50 -44.09 -7.48 -22.11
C THR A 50 -43.15 -6.28 -22.11
N ALA A 51 -43.11 -5.55 -23.22
CA ALA A 51 -42.29 -4.35 -23.35
C ALA A 51 -43.01 -3.10 -22.80
N ALA A 52 -42.31 -2.29 -22.01
CA ALA A 52 -42.70 -0.91 -21.73
C ALA A 52 -41.51 -0.02 -21.31
N ALA A 53 -41.51 1.21 -21.83
CA ALA A 53 -40.84 2.41 -21.31
C ALA A 53 -39.29 2.44 -21.23
N LEU A 54 -38.71 3.06 -22.26
CA LEU A 54 -37.37 3.63 -22.31
C LEU A 54 -37.04 4.54 -21.11
N THR A 55 -35.89 4.29 -20.48
CA THR A 55 -35.04 5.34 -19.88
C THR A 55 -33.62 5.13 -20.42
N PRO A 56 -32.95 6.14 -20.99
CA PRO A 56 -31.59 5.97 -21.46
C PRO A 56 -30.66 5.72 -20.27
N ALA A 57 -30.02 4.55 -20.25
CA ALA A 57 -28.89 4.32 -19.35
C ALA A 57 -27.79 5.36 -19.66
N PRO A 58 -27.01 5.81 -18.65
CA PRO A 58 -25.88 6.69 -18.92
C PRO A 58 -24.93 5.99 -19.89
N THR A 59 -24.58 6.68 -20.97
CA THR A 59 -23.59 6.19 -21.95
C THR A 59 -22.23 6.11 -21.28
N VAL A 60 -21.93 4.94 -20.72
CA VAL A 60 -20.57 4.58 -20.32
C VAL A 60 -19.76 4.50 -21.61
N HIS A 61 -18.86 5.46 -21.81
CA HIS A 61 -17.87 5.43 -22.88
C HIS A 61 -16.83 4.33 -22.59
N ILE A 62 -17.25 3.06 -22.73
CA ILE A 62 -16.30 1.96 -22.87
C ILE A 62 -15.89 1.94 -24.33
N GLU A 63 -14.84 2.70 -24.66
CA GLU A 63 -14.06 2.40 -25.86
C GLU A 63 -13.42 1.03 -25.65
N ALA A 64 -14.06 0.00 -26.18
CA ALA A 64 -13.54 -1.36 -26.12
C ALA A 64 -12.25 -1.40 -26.95
N HIS A 65 -11.10 -1.41 -26.28
CA HIS A 65 -9.80 -1.53 -26.93
C HIS A 65 -9.80 -2.74 -27.88
N GLU A 66 -9.77 -2.46 -29.17
CA GLU A 66 -9.93 -3.48 -30.20
C GLU A 66 -8.71 -4.42 -30.17
N GLN A 67 -8.90 -5.66 -29.68
CA GLN A 67 -7.84 -6.65 -29.56
C GLN A 67 -7.45 -7.18 -30.93
N THR A 68 -6.67 -6.38 -31.66
CA THR A 68 -6.11 -6.76 -32.95
C THR A 68 -5.00 -7.79 -32.75
N PRO A 69 -5.12 -9.02 -33.30
CA PRO A 69 -4.16 -10.10 -33.05
C PRO A 69 -2.76 -9.84 -33.64
N SER A 70 -2.58 -8.74 -34.36
CA SER A 70 -1.30 -8.28 -34.92
C SER A 70 -0.47 -7.41 -33.96
N LYS A 71 -1.04 -6.84 -32.88
CA LYS A 71 -0.35 -5.94 -31.96
C LYS A 71 -0.28 -6.52 -30.53
N VAL A 72 0.67 -7.45 -30.33
CA VAL A 72 0.88 -8.12 -29.02
C VAL A 72 1.48 -7.20 -27.95
N HIS A 73 2.13 -6.10 -28.34
CA HIS A 73 2.78 -5.16 -27.42
C HIS A 73 2.03 -3.82 -27.40
N ALA A 74 1.52 -3.44 -26.23
CA ALA A 74 0.93 -2.12 -25.99
C ALA A 74 1.99 -1.02 -26.00
N SER A 75 1.67 0.15 -26.55
CA SER A 75 2.47 1.38 -26.39
C SER A 75 2.13 2.06 -25.06
N LEU A 76 2.99 2.95 -24.55
CA LEU A 76 2.70 3.72 -23.32
C LEU A 76 1.42 4.58 -23.44
N SER A 77 1.08 5.01 -24.64
CA SER A 77 -0.17 5.71 -25.00
C SER A 77 -1.42 4.84 -24.94
N ASP A 78 -1.27 3.51 -24.88
CA ASP A 78 -2.40 2.58 -24.91
C ASP A 78 -2.95 2.31 -23.50
N PHE A 79 -2.35 2.91 -22.47
CA PHE A 79 -2.77 2.81 -21.07
C PHE A 79 -3.42 4.13 -20.64
N PRO A 80 -4.68 4.14 -20.15
CA PRO A 80 -5.34 5.36 -19.66
C PRO A 80 -4.66 5.93 -18.40
N ASN A 81 -3.84 5.12 -17.71
CA ASN A 81 -3.01 5.61 -16.62
C ASN A 81 -1.62 4.93 -16.62
N THR A 82 -0.56 5.72 -16.80
CA THR A 82 0.83 5.27 -16.80
C THR A 82 1.49 5.33 -15.41
N HIS A 83 0.83 5.96 -14.42
CA HIS A 83 1.33 6.10 -13.04
C HIS A 83 1.83 4.77 -12.46
N PRO A 84 1.09 3.64 -12.50
CA PRO A 84 1.55 2.41 -11.86
C PRO A 84 2.88 1.89 -12.43
N LEU A 85 3.07 2.01 -13.76
CA LEU A 85 4.22 1.47 -14.47
C LEU A 85 5.50 2.28 -14.18
N ILE A 86 5.38 3.61 -14.08
CA ILE A 86 6.53 4.50 -13.89
C ILE A 86 6.91 4.61 -12.40
N VAL A 87 5.94 4.63 -11.48
CA VAL A 87 6.25 4.96 -10.07
C VAL A 87 6.42 3.75 -9.16
N HIS A 88 5.66 2.66 -9.33
CA HIS A 88 5.67 1.59 -8.33
C HIS A 88 7.00 0.81 -8.29
N PHE A 89 7.61 0.56 -9.46
CA PHE A 89 8.87 -0.21 -9.50
C PHE A 89 10.06 0.53 -8.85
N PRO A 90 10.33 1.82 -9.13
CA PRO A 90 11.44 2.51 -8.46
C PRO A 90 11.14 2.87 -7.00
N ILE A 91 9.87 3.10 -6.61
CA ILE A 91 9.47 3.32 -5.21
C ILE A 91 9.84 2.13 -4.31
N MET A 92 9.75 0.89 -4.82
CA MET A 92 10.16 -0.33 -4.09
C MET A 92 11.65 -0.32 -3.68
N LEU A 93 12.49 0.55 -4.25
CA LEU A 93 13.88 0.73 -3.81
C LEU A 93 13.98 1.26 -2.36
N LEU A 94 12.95 1.91 -1.80
CA LEU A 94 12.90 2.24 -0.37
C LEU A 94 12.87 0.97 0.51
N MET A 95 12.13 -0.06 0.10
CA MET A 95 12.11 -1.35 0.78
C MET A 95 13.44 -2.11 0.60
N VAL A 96 14.07 -2.01 -0.57
CA VAL A 96 15.43 -2.54 -0.80
C VAL A 96 16.45 -1.83 0.11
N ALA A 97 16.39 -0.50 0.22
CA ALA A 97 17.26 0.27 1.10
C ALA A 97 17.10 -0.14 2.57
N ALA A 98 15.86 -0.30 3.04
CA ALA A 98 15.58 -0.80 4.39
C ALA A 98 16.20 -2.20 4.63
N ALA A 99 15.98 -3.15 3.72
CA ALA A 99 16.53 -4.50 3.82
C ALA A 99 18.07 -4.51 3.81
N VAL A 100 18.70 -3.70 2.96
CA VAL A 100 20.17 -3.55 2.89
C VAL A 100 20.72 -2.94 4.17
N LEU A 101 20.05 -1.94 4.77
CA LEU A 101 20.48 -1.35 6.04
C LEU A 101 20.31 -2.30 7.22
N LEU A 102 19.23 -3.09 7.27
CA LEU A 102 19.04 -4.13 8.29
C LEU A 102 20.18 -5.16 8.24
N ALA A 103 20.62 -5.56 7.04
CA ALA A 103 21.82 -6.36 6.86
C ALA A 103 23.10 -5.58 7.28
N ASN A 104 23.19 -4.29 6.95
CA ASN A 104 24.38 -3.49 7.22
C ASN A 104 24.62 -3.21 8.72
N ILE A 105 23.57 -3.22 9.57
CA ILE A 105 23.73 -3.18 11.04
C ILE A 105 24.68 -4.29 11.53
N VAL A 106 24.59 -5.48 10.91
CA VAL A 106 25.41 -6.65 11.23
C VAL A 106 26.78 -6.55 10.57
N PHE A 107 26.82 -6.31 9.25
CA PHE A 107 28.04 -6.43 8.45
C PHE A 107 28.94 -5.19 8.42
N LEU A 108 28.41 -3.98 8.59
CA LEU A 108 29.12 -2.69 8.54
C LEU A 108 30.06 -2.55 7.33
N ARG A 109 29.53 -2.86 6.15
CA ARG A 109 30.21 -2.79 4.87
C ARG A 109 29.88 -1.47 4.18
N ASN A 110 30.91 -0.74 3.77
CA ASN A 110 30.76 0.53 3.05
C ASN A 110 30.06 0.34 1.69
N GLU A 111 30.18 -0.84 1.09
CA GLU A 111 29.45 -1.22 -0.13
C GLU A 111 27.93 -1.28 0.10
N LEU A 112 27.50 -1.82 1.24
CA LEU A 112 26.08 -1.89 1.61
C LEU A 112 25.52 -0.49 1.93
N ASP A 113 26.30 0.38 2.58
CA ASP A 113 25.90 1.78 2.80
C ASP A 113 25.68 2.52 1.47
N TRP A 114 26.57 2.35 0.49
CA TRP A 114 26.39 2.96 -0.83
C TRP A 114 25.17 2.42 -1.58
N VAL A 115 24.95 1.10 -1.55
CA VAL A 115 23.75 0.49 -2.15
C VAL A 115 22.47 1.02 -1.48
N ALA A 116 22.44 1.10 -0.15
CA ALA A 116 21.32 1.68 0.58
C ALA A 116 21.08 3.15 0.26
N THR A 117 22.15 3.97 0.21
CA THR A 117 22.05 5.41 -0.11
C THR A 117 21.52 5.63 -1.53
N ILE A 118 21.99 4.88 -2.53
CA ILE A 118 21.51 4.98 -3.91
C ILE A 118 20.04 4.53 -4.02
N ALA A 119 19.70 3.40 -3.41
CA ALA A 119 18.32 2.88 -3.41
C ALA A 119 17.35 3.82 -2.71
N ALA A 120 17.73 4.38 -1.55
CA ALA A 120 16.93 5.36 -0.82
C ALA A 120 16.78 6.67 -1.61
N LEU A 121 17.83 7.15 -2.27
CA LEU A 121 17.78 8.37 -3.09
C LEU A 121 16.82 8.23 -4.26
N ILE A 122 16.95 7.16 -5.06
CA ILE A 122 16.08 6.94 -6.22
C ILE A 122 14.64 6.71 -5.75
N GLY A 123 14.43 5.82 -4.77
CA GLY A 123 13.10 5.51 -4.26
C GLY A 123 12.39 6.72 -3.64
N PHE A 124 13.12 7.58 -2.90
CA PHE A 124 12.56 8.84 -2.38
C PHE A 124 12.19 9.83 -3.50
N ILE A 125 13.06 10.01 -4.50
CA ILE A 125 12.76 10.89 -5.65
C ILE A 125 11.50 10.39 -6.37
N THR A 126 11.37 9.09 -6.62
CA THR A 126 10.17 8.55 -7.27
C THR A 126 8.93 8.67 -6.38
N ALA A 127 9.03 8.44 -5.07
CA ALA A 127 7.91 8.67 -4.14
C ALA A 127 7.43 10.13 -4.17
N TYR A 128 8.37 11.07 -4.10
CA TYR A 128 8.08 12.50 -4.17
C TYR A 128 7.46 12.91 -5.51
N LEU A 129 7.93 12.36 -6.63
CA LEU A 129 7.36 12.64 -7.95
C LEU A 129 5.95 12.05 -8.11
N ALA A 130 5.73 10.83 -7.61
CA ALA A 130 4.43 10.16 -7.66
C ALA A 130 3.34 10.97 -6.94
N ALA A 131 3.64 11.43 -5.72
CA ALA A 131 2.71 12.17 -4.88
C ALA A 131 2.39 13.59 -5.39
N ASN A 132 3.30 14.24 -6.12
CA ASN A 132 3.17 15.66 -6.48
C ASN A 132 2.86 15.95 -7.96
N TYR A 133 3.21 15.05 -8.89
CA TYR A 133 3.08 15.32 -10.33
C TYR A 133 2.20 14.32 -11.09
N ASN A 134 2.01 13.11 -10.56
CA ASN A 134 1.34 12.03 -11.26
C ASN A 134 0.06 11.56 -10.55
N HIS A 135 -0.41 12.24 -9.50
CA HIS A 135 -1.56 11.77 -8.72
C HIS A 135 -2.86 11.89 -9.54
N PRO A 136 -3.55 10.78 -9.84
CA PRO A 136 -4.76 10.82 -10.65
C PRO A 136 -5.94 11.34 -9.83
N HIS A 137 -6.68 12.32 -10.36
CA HIS A 137 -7.94 12.74 -9.78
C HIS A 137 -9.03 11.68 -10.07
N THR A 138 -9.82 11.38 -9.05
CA THR A 138 -10.86 10.33 -9.10
C THR A 138 -12.20 10.91 -8.73
N ASP A 139 -13.22 10.62 -9.53
CA ASP A 139 -14.54 11.25 -9.40
C ASP A 139 -15.66 10.21 -9.44
N GLY A 140 -16.78 10.51 -8.76
CA GLY A 140 -17.94 9.61 -8.70
C GLY A 140 -17.75 8.33 -7.86
N LEU A 141 -16.79 8.33 -6.94
CA LEU A 141 -16.51 7.21 -6.03
C LEU A 141 -17.66 6.87 -5.08
N THR A 142 -17.74 5.60 -4.67
CA THR A 142 -18.61 5.23 -3.54
C THR A 142 -18.02 5.76 -2.23
N ALA A 143 -18.86 5.99 -1.21
CA ALA A 143 -18.39 6.44 0.10
C ALA A 143 -17.38 5.48 0.76
N HIS A 144 -17.42 4.19 0.41
CA HIS A 144 -16.42 3.22 0.88
C HIS A 144 -15.11 3.33 0.08
N ALA A 145 -15.19 3.43 -1.25
CA ALA A 145 -14.03 3.58 -2.10
C ALA A 145 -13.23 4.85 -1.78
N GLN A 146 -13.91 5.95 -1.43
CA GLN A 146 -13.24 7.17 -0.97
C GLN A 146 -12.41 6.93 0.30
N LEU A 147 -12.95 6.23 1.31
CA LEU A 147 -12.20 5.92 2.54
C LEU A 147 -10.97 5.04 2.28
N VAL A 148 -11.04 4.15 1.29
CA VAL A 148 -9.90 3.33 0.85
C VAL A 148 -8.85 4.20 0.14
N LEU A 149 -9.28 5.18 -0.67
CA LEU A 149 -8.39 6.15 -1.32
C LEU A 149 -7.72 7.10 -0.33
N ASP A 150 -8.47 7.69 0.60
CA ASP A 150 -7.93 8.53 1.68
C ASP A 150 -6.85 7.77 2.46
N GLN A 151 -7.05 6.47 2.67
CA GLN A 151 -6.09 5.61 3.36
C GLN A 151 -4.87 5.23 2.50
N HIS A 152 -5.04 5.06 1.19
CA HIS A 152 -3.93 4.92 0.22
C HIS A 152 -3.05 6.18 0.23
N ASP A 153 -3.66 7.36 0.06
CA ASP A 153 -3.00 8.66 -0.01
C ASP A 153 -2.24 8.98 1.28
N LEU A 154 -2.86 8.71 2.45
CA LEU A 154 -2.20 8.84 3.74
C LEU A 154 -0.91 7.99 3.81
N TYR A 155 -0.95 6.73 3.36
CA TYR A 155 0.25 5.89 3.36
C TYR A 155 1.27 6.26 2.28
N ALA A 156 0.84 6.82 1.15
CA ALA A 156 1.72 7.40 0.14
C ALA A 156 2.46 8.64 0.70
N GLU A 157 1.76 9.52 1.40
CA GLU A 157 2.36 10.68 2.09
C GLU A 157 3.37 10.25 3.17
N TRP A 158 3.01 9.29 4.03
CA TRP A 158 3.94 8.70 5.01
C TRP A 158 5.16 8.06 4.34
N THR A 159 5.01 7.47 3.15
CA THR A 159 6.14 6.93 2.37
C THR A 159 7.12 8.04 1.98
N VAL A 160 6.62 9.19 1.50
CA VAL A 160 7.44 10.35 1.14
C VAL A 160 8.14 10.93 2.37
N TYR A 161 7.42 11.19 3.47
CA TYR A 161 8.02 11.77 4.67
C TYR A 161 9.08 10.86 5.31
N LEU A 162 8.77 9.57 5.51
CA LEU A 162 9.71 8.61 6.10
C LEU A 162 10.85 8.29 5.13
N GLY A 163 10.61 8.29 3.83
CA GLY A 163 11.66 8.14 2.81
C GLY A 163 12.64 9.30 2.82
N GLY A 164 12.15 10.54 2.91
CA GLY A 164 12.97 11.75 2.97
C GLY A 164 13.78 11.85 4.27
N ILE A 165 13.12 11.65 5.42
CA ILE A 165 13.80 11.63 6.73
C ILE A 165 14.81 10.47 6.79
N GLY A 166 14.45 9.30 6.24
CA GLY A 166 15.30 8.12 6.16
C GLY A 166 16.54 8.32 5.29
N LEU A 167 16.39 8.97 4.13
CA LEU A 167 17.50 9.38 3.26
C LEU A 167 18.43 10.37 3.98
N VAL A 168 17.90 11.39 4.64
CA VAL A 168 18.71 12.33 5.44
C VAL A 168 19.44 11.61 6.58
N ALA A 169 18.76 10.71 7.30
CA ALA A 169 19.37 9.89 8.36
C ALA A 169 20.49 8.99 7.82
N GLN A 170 20.32 8.40 6.63
CA GLN A 170 21.35 7.58 5.98
C GLN A 170 22.55 8.42 5.53
N LEU A 171 22.33 9.59 4.92
CA LEU A 171 23.41 10.52 4.54
C LEU A 171 24.19 11.00 5.77
N LEU A 172 23.50 11.33 6.87
CA LEU A 172 24.15 11.66 8.15
C LEU A 172 24.90 10.46 8.74
N SER A 173 24.34 9.24 8.66
CA SER A 173 25.03 8.01 9.07
C SER A 173 26.34 7.81 8.31
N GLN A 174 26.30 7.93 6.99
CA GLN A 174 27.44 7.71 6.10
C GLN A 174 28.52 8.80 6.24
N PHE A 175 28.15 10.08 6.16
CA PHE A 175 29.12 11.19 6.07
C PHE A 175 29.50 11.80 7.43
N LEU A 176 28.54 12.00 8.34
CA LEU A 176 28.79 12.65 9.64
C LEU A 176 29.20 11.63 10.71
N PHE A 177 28.45 10.52 10.82
CA PHE A 177 28.69 9.49 11.84
C PHE A 177 29.62 8.37 11.39
N LYS A 178 30.00 8.32 10.10
CA LYS A 178 30.96 7.39 9.49
C LYS A 178 30.58 5.91 9.67
N GLY A 179 29.31 5.57 9.41
CA GLY A 179 28.83 4.17 9.43
C GLY A 179 28.78 3.53 10.81
N LYS A 180 28.65 4.30 11.90
CA LYS A 180 28.51 3.74 13.26
C LYS A 180 27.23 2.90 13.36
N ARG A 181 27.32 1.72 14.00
CA ARG A 181 26.19 0.78 14.20
C ARG A 181 24.87 1.46 14.59
N TRP A 182 24.92 2.39 15.55
CA TRP A 182 23.72 3.06 16.03
C TRP A 182 23.10 4.02 14.99
N SER A 183 23.91 4.71 14.17
CA SER A 183 23.38 5.62 13.14
C SER A 183 22.82 4.84 11.95
N VAL A 184 23.47 3.73 11.58
CA VAL A 184 22.94 2.77 10.59
C VAL A 184 21.62 2.17 11.10
N ALA A 185 21.52 1.81 12.38
CA ALA A 185 20.28 1.29 12.97
C ALA A 185 19.14 2.32 13.01
N VAL A 186 19.44 3.60 13.27
CA VAL A 186 18.44 4.69 13.20
C VAL A 186 17.94 4.88 11.75
N ALA A 187 18.84 4.93 10.77
CA ALA A 187 18.46 5.03 9.36
C ALA A 187 17.64 3.81 8.91
N ALA A 188 18.05 2.60 9.30
CA ALA A 188 17.33 1.36 9.03
C ALA A 188 15.91 1.36 9.61
N LEU A 189 15.73 1.83 10.85
CA LEU A 189 14.43 1.90 11.51
C LEU A 189 13.47 2.84 10.76
N ILE A 190 13.94 4.02 10.38
CA ILE A 190 13.14 5.03 9.67
C ILE A 190 12.76 4.53 8.27
N LEU A 191 13.72 3.97 7.52
CA LEU A 191 13.46 3.39 6.20
C LEU A 191 12.60 2.11 6.27
N THR A 192 12.64 1.36 7.37
CA THR A 192 11.69 0.25 7.61
C THR A 192 10.27 0.79 7.81
N GLY A 193 10.11 1.94 8.47
CA GLY A 193 8.83 2.65 8.54
C GLY A 193 8.32 3.10 7.15
N SER A 194 9.22 3.64 6.31
CA SER A 194 8.91 3.97 4.91
C SER A 194 8.52 2.72 4.09
N ALA A 195 9.24 1.60 4.27
CA ALA A 195 8.95 0.31 3.65
C ALA A 195 7.61 -0.30 4.07
N TYR A 196 7.20 -0.09 5.33
CA TYR A 196 5.85 -0.43 5.80
C TYR A 196 4.79 0.47 5.16
N ALA A 197 5.00 1.79 5.14
CA ALA A 197 4.06 2.74 4.56
C ALA A 197 3.79 2.45 3.07
N VAL A 198 4.83 2.21 2.26
CA VAL A 198 4.67 1.87 0.84
C VAL A 198 3.94 0.54 0.64
N SER A 199 4.19 -0.45 1.51
CA SER A 199 3.48 -1.74 1.47
C SER A 199 1.98 -1.57 1.75
N MET A 200 1.63 -0.70 2.70
CA MET A 200 0.23 -0.37 2.99
C MET A 200 -0.41 0.45 1.86
N ALA A 201 0.27 1.44 1.29
CA ALA A 201 -0.22 2.17 0.12
C ALA A 201 -0.50 1.19 -1.05
N GLY A 202 0.43 0.28 -1.35
CA GLY A 202 0.22 -0.77 -2.35
C GLY A 202 -0.95 -1.71 -2.03
N HIS A 203 -1.20 -2.02 -0.74
CA HIS A 203 -2.35 -2.81 -0.32
C HIS A 203 -3.69 -2.13 -0.61
N TYR A 204 -3.85 -0.86 -0.21
CA TYR A 204 -5.08 -0.10 -0.50
C TYR A 204 -5.23 0.21 -1.99
N GLY A 205 -4.13 0.44 -2.72
CA GLY A 205 -4.16 0.57 -4.19
C GLY A 205 -4.64 -0.72 -4.87
N ALA A 206 -4.21 -1.88 -4.39
CA ALA A 206 -4.74 -3.16 -4.86
C ALA A 206 -6.23 -3.34 -4.53
N GLN A 207 -6.69 -2.91 -3.35
CA GLN A 207 -8.11 -2.92 -2.98
C GLN A 207 -8.95 -2.02 -3.89
N LEU A 208 -8.52 -0.78 -4.14
CA LEU A 208 -9.19 0.14 -5.07
C LEU A 208 -9.42 -0.51 -6.43
N VAL A 209 -8.38 -1.10 -7.01
CA VAL A 209 -8.45 -1.71 -8.35
C VAL A 209 -9.29 -2.98 -8.39
N HIS A 210 -9.14 -3.88 -7.42
CA HIS A 210 -9.67 -5.25 -7.51
C HIS A 210 -10.98 -5.48 -6.73
N ILE A 211 -11.32 -4.60 -5.78
CA ILE A 211 -12.52 -4.73 -4.93
C ILE A 211 -13.47 -3.55 -5.17
N GLU A 212 -12.98 -2.31 -5.11
CA GLU A 212 -13.82 -1.12 -5.34
C GLU A 212 -14.06 -0.84 -6.83
N GLY A 213 -13.22 -1.40 -7.72
CA GLY A 213 -13.32 -1.26 -9.17
C GLY A 213 -12.88 0.12 -9.70
N VAL A 214 -12.00 0.79 -8.97
CA VAL A 214 -11.38 2.10 -9.27
C VAL A 214 -10.01 1.82 -9.86
N GLY A 215 -9.84 1.90 -11.18
CA GLY A 215 -8.65 1.27 -11.77
C GLY A 215 -8.46 1.38 -13.29
N PRO A 216 -7.51 0.59 -13.84
CA PRO A 216 -6.75 0.90 -15.06
C PRO A 216 -7.52 0.72 -16.39
N GLN A 217 -8.85 0.65 -16.34
CA GLN A 217 -9.74 0.74 -17.52
C GLN A 217 -10.45 2.11 -17.58
N GLY A 218 -9.86 3.16 -17.00
CA GLY A 218 -10.44 4.52 -16.97
C GLY A 218 -11.63 4.71 -16.02
N LYS A 219 -12.11 3.63 -15.38
CA LYS A 219 -13.30 3.68 -14.54
C LYS A 219 -13.03 4.48 -13.25
N PHE A 220 -13.73 5.60 -13.11
CA PHE A 220 -13.59 6.61 -12.05
C PHE A 220 -12.27 7.42 -12.05
N LEU A 221 -11.58 7.51 -13.18
CA LEU A 221 -10.44 8.43 -13.37
C LEU A 221 -10.91 9.68 -14.15
N GLU A 222 -10.48 10.87 -13.74
CA GLU A 222 -10.65 12.08 -14.57
C GLU A 222 -9.59 12.13 -15.67
N GLU A 223 -10.02 12.17 -16.94
CA GLU A 223 -9.14 12.47 -18.07
C GLU A 223 -9.20 13.96 -18.42
N HIS A 224 -8.21 14.73 -17.96
CA HIS A 224 -8.00 16.10 -18.47
C HIS A 224 -7.39 16.06 -19.87
N HIS A 225 -8.22 16.16 -20.90
CA HIS A 225 -7.77 16.43 -22.26
C HIS A 225 -7.09 17.81 -22.34
N HIS A 226 -5.85 17.84 -22.81
CA HIS A 226 -5.06 19.03 -23.13
C HIS A 226 -4.68 19.06 -24.61
#